data_AF-A0A7V2IL71-F1
#
_entry.id   AF-A0A7V2IL71-F1
#
_cell.length_a   1.000
_cell.length_b   1.000
_cell.length_c   1.000
_cell.angle_alpha   90.00
_cell.angle_beta   90.00
_cell.angle_gamma   90.00
#
_symmetry.space_group_name_H-M   'P 1'
#
loop_
_entity.id
_entity.type
_entity.pdbx_description
1 polymer ?
#
loop_
_entity_poly.entity_id
_entity_poly.type
_entity_poly.pdbx_seq_one_letter_code
_entity_poly.pdbx_strand_id
1 'polypeptide(L)'
;MKCRGLGLILIASLVASAAAGRYVPTQYPQTAAVLQVLFGDAVRKEHTFLAYAAGAEEEGSAPMVALFAALARSQSVLAENARLLLAEFDTEVETPLGNGVSVGETRHNLEITANIALAKLDDRYRVFLDMIRAERNAEAMAEVQAVWDVKKRQREIVQKGLSATGLLGWTAKLPQGYCVCPVCGYIVAEGDAGARCPYCNTEGIENEVVGSEWKVFWGLDQNTALDDAQRAAAKRFYRLVASQDVGLAPAPGSTLLGSDAYQMWGLGSSGGFSDEEKAYIAAVPLLARAWEVYQAIDLGELSENEKQYIARIHTKYGQGPVDLMKLREGGDLSGEAAQVLDIVEALSGSLYLSDRDLVFLQRFDLE
;
A
#
# COMPACT_ATOMS: atom_id res chain seq x y z
N MET A 1 17.83 -64.64 28.33
CA MET A 1 16.64 -63.84 28.73
C MET A 1 16.69 -62.57 27.89
N LYS A 2 15.87 -62.42 26.82
CA LYS A 2 14.52 -61.78 26.80
C LYS A 2 14.57 -60.43 27.56
N CYS A 3 14.34 -59.25 26.98
CA CYS A 3 13.30 -58.76 26.06
C CYS A 3 13.85 -57.54 25.27
N ARG A 4 13.65 -57.39 23.95
CA ARG A 4 12.43 -56.92 23.23
C ARG A 4 11.95 -55.51 23.60
N GLY A 5 12.03 -54.60 22.62
CA GLY A 5 10.87 -53.80 22.18
C GLY A 5 10.96 -52.27 22.27
N LEU A 6 11.15 -51.63 21.11
CA LEU A 6 10.53 -50.40 20.56
C LEU A 6 11.58 -49.80 19.60
N GLY A 7 11.44 -49.79 18.27
CA GLY A 7 10.23 -49.61 17.48
C GLY A 7 10.03 -48.12 17.21
N LEU A 8 10.88 -47.51 16.38
CA LEU A 8 10.54 -46.30 15.63
C LEU A 8 11.29 -46.29 14.31
N ILE A 9 10.48 -46.42 13.27
CA ILE A 9 10.80 -46.44 11.86
C ILE A 9 11.35 -45.05 11.51
N LEU A 10 12.61 -44.99 11.07
CA LEU A 10 13.16 -43.82 10.39
C LEU A 10 12.51 -43.75 9.00
N ILE A 11 11.36 -43.10 8.93
CA ILE A 11 10.82 -42.62 7.65
C ILE A 11 11.62 -41.37 7.29
N ALA A 12 12.74 -41.57 6.61
CA ALA A 12 13.36 -40.53 5.81
C ALA A 12 12.49 -40.34 4.56
N SER A 13 11.42 -39.56 4.69
CA SER A 13 10.65 -39.11 3.53
C SER A 13 11.28 -37.84 2.99
N LEU A 14 11.72 -37.94 1.73
CA LEU A 14 11.94 -36.82 0.82
C LEU A 14 10.82 -35.79 0.97
N VAL A 15 11.21 -34.55 1.30
CA VAL A 15 10.52 -33.36 0.78
C VAL A 15 11.51 -32.65 -0.11
N ALA A 16 11.67 -33.18 -1.32
CA ALA A 16 12.09 -32.38 -2.46
C ALA A 16 10.80 -31.87 -3.12
N SER A 17 10.23 -30.81 -2.56
CA SER A 17 9.24 -30.02 -3.27
C SER A 17 9.98 -29.06 -4.18
N ALA A 18 9.89 -29.31 -5.47
CA ALA A 18 10.27 -28.40 -6.52
C ALA A 18 9.34 -27.17 -6.49
N ALA A 19 9.79 -26.13 -5.81
CA ALA A 19 9.40 -24.74 -6.04
C ALA A 19 10.69 -23.92 -5.92
N ALA A 20 11.64 -24.18 -6.82
CA ALA A 20 12.93 -23.49 -6.83
C ALA A 20 12.82 -22.18 -7.63
N GLY A 21 11.96 -21.26 -7.17
CA GLY A 21 12.39 -19.87 -7.13
C GLY A 21 13.56 -19.86 -6.13
N ARG A 22 14.74 -19.45 -6.57
CA ARG A 22 15.92 -19.44 -5.70
C ARG A 22 15.66 -18.44 -4.57
N TYR A 23 15.23 -18.92 -3.40
CA TYR A 23 15.35 -18.14 -2.17
C TYR A 23 16.85 -17.98 -1.90
N VAL A 24 17.40 -16.84 -2.34
CA VAL A 24 18.72 -16.39 -1.91
C VAL A 24 18.48 -15.71 -0.58
N PRO A 25 18.95 -16.24 0.55
CA PRO A 25 18.81 -15.55 1.83
C PRO A 25 19.45 -14.18 1.71
N THR A 26 18.67 -13.12 1.95
CA THR A 26 19.20 -11.75 1.97
C THR A 26 20.40 -11.68 2.92
N GLN A 27 21.41 -10.88 2.57
CA GLN A 27 22.54 -10.61 3.45
C GLN A 27 22.13 -9.83 4.72
N TYR A 28 20.88 -9.34 4.78
CA TYR A 28 20.33 -8.54 5.87
C TYR A 28 19.05 -9.17 6.49
N PRO A 29 19.13 -10.39 7.06
CA PRO A 29 17.94 -11.09 7.57
C PRO A 29 17.20 -10.37 8.70
N GLN A 30 17.90 -9.66 9.59
CA GLN A 30 17.27 -8.87 10.66
C GLN A 30 16.61 -7.62 10.11
N THR A 31 17.26 -6.95 9.15
CA THR A 31 16.71 -5.79 8.45
C THR A 31 15.43 -6.16 7.72
N ALA A 32 15.47 -7.22 6.91
CA ALA A 32 14.29 -7.72 6.21
C ALA A 32 13.16 -8.08 7.18
N ALA A 33 13.46 -8.76 8.30
CA ALA A 33 12.46 -9.08 9.31
C ALA A 33 11.82 -7.82 9.93
N VAL A 34 12.61 -6.78 10.23
CA VAL A 34 12.08 -5.51 10.75
C VAL A 34 11.19 -4.83 9.71
N LEU A 35 11.62 -4.76 8.46
CA LEU A 35 10.84 -4.13 7.39
C LEU A 35 9.54 -4.87 7.11
N GLN A 36 9.53 -6.21 7.15
CA GLN A 36 8.29 -6.98 7.04
C GLN A 36 7.31 -6.68 8.17
N VAL A 37 7.83 -6.54 9.40
CA VAL A 37 7.00 -6.14 10.53
C VAL A 37 6.45 -4.73 10.35
N LEU A 38 7.23 -3.78 9.83
CA LEU A 38 6.77 -2.42 9.55
C LEU A 38 5.71 -2.38 8.45
N PHE A 39 5.96 -3.07 7.32
CA PHE A 39 5.02 -3.23 6.23
C PHE A 39 3.70 -3.80 6.74
N GLY A 40 3.76 -4.95 7.43
CA GLY A 40 2.54 -5.62 7.86
C GLY A 40 1.76 -4.86 8.93
N ASP A 41 2.44 -4.14 9.82
CA ASP A 41 1.78 -3.24 10.77
C ASP A 41 1.11 -2.05 10.08
N ALA A 42 1.75 -1.48 9.07
CA ALA A 42 1.22 -0.35 8.33
C ALA A 42 -0.03 -0.76 7.55
N VAL A 43 0.00 -1.87 6.82
CA VAL A 43 -1.17 -2.42 6.10
C VAL A 43 -2.34 -2.69 7.06
N ARG A 44 -2.09 -3.37 8.19
CA ARG A 44 -3.15 -3.62 9.19
C ARG A 44 -3.74 -2.34 9.75
N LYS A 45 -2.91 -1.33 10.01
CA LYS A 45 -3.36 -0.04 10.55
C LYS A 45 -4.10 0.79 9.51
N GLU A 46 -3.69 0.76 8.24
CA GLU A 46 -4.45 1.37 7.15
C GLU A 46 -5.87 0.82 7.15
N HIS A 47 -6.02 -0.51 7.05
CA HIS A 47 -7.32 -1.17 7.07
C HIS A 47 -8.14 -0.84 8.33
N THR A 48 -7.49 -0.82 9.49
CA THR A 48 -8.12 -0.43 10.77
C THR A 48 -8.66 1.01 10.73
N PHE A 49 -7.85 1.95 10.25
CA PHE A 49 -8.24 3.36 10.22
C PHE A 49 -9.27 3.66 9.13
N LEU A 50 -9.28 2.92 8.01
CA LEU A 50 -10.37 2.97 7.04
C LEU A 50 -11.70 2.51 7.67
N ALA A 51 -11.67 1.43 8.44
CA ALA A 51 -12.85 0.96 9.18
C ALA A 51 -13.32 1.99 10.23
N TYR A 52 -12.38 2.65 10.92
CA TYR A 52 -12.71 3.73 11.87
C TYR A 52 -13.27 4.97 11.18
N ALA A 53 -12.79 5.31 9.98
CA ALA A 53 -13.35 6.39 9.16
C ALA A 53 -14.79 6.07 8.75
N ALA A 54 -15.06 4.83 8.33
CA ALA A 54 -16.41 4.36 8.02
C ALA A 54 -17.35 4.46 9.23
N GLY A 55 -16.92 3.97 10.41
CA GLY A 55 -17.70 4.11 11.65
C GLY A 55 -17.96 5.56 12.06
N ALA A 56 -16.95 6.44 11.90
CA ALA A 56 -17.10 7.87 12.16
C ALA A 56 -18.07 8.57 11.19
N GLU A 57 -18.14 8.09 9.95
CA GLU A 57 -19.12 8.58 8.96
C GLU A 57 -20.54 8.17 9.36
N GLU A 58 -20.75 6.93 9.80
CA GLU A 58 -22.05 6.46 10.33
C GLU A 58 -22.52 7.26 11.54
N GLU A 59 -21.58 7.71 12.39
CA GLU A 59 -21.85 8.58 13.53
C GLU A 59 -22.01 10.07 13.14
N GLY A 60 -21.87 10.43 11.85
CA GLY A 60 -22.03 11.79 11.35
C GLY A 60 -20.89 12.75 11.73
N SER A 61 -19.70 12.23 12.03
CA SER A 61 -18.57 12.99 12.55
C SER A 61 -17.51 13.28 11.48
N ALA A 62 -17.78 14.25 10.60
CA ALA A 62 -16.86 14.61 9.51
C ALA A 62 -15.40 14.89 9.96
N PRO A 63 -15.12 15.59 11.08
CA PRO A 63 -13.74 15.81 11.52
C PRO A 63 -13.03 14.53 11.97
N MET A 64 -13.78 13.54 12.47
CA MET A 64 -13.22 12.23 12.83
C MET A 64 -12.98 11.36 11.59
N VAL A 65 -13.85 11.45 10.58
CA VAL A 65 -13.61 10.86 9.26
C VAL A 65 -12.29 11.38 8.69
N ALA A 66 -12.11 12.72 8.64
CA ALA A 66 -10.90 13.34 8.14
C ALA A 66 -9.64 12.89 8.91
N LEU A 67 -9.72 12.80 10.24
CA LEU A 67 -8.62 12.33 11.08
C LEU A 67 -8.25 10.87 10.77
N PHE A 68 -9.21 9.96 10.75
CA PHE A 68 -8.94 8.54 10.49
C PHE A 68 -8.52 8.28 9.05
N ALA A 69 -9.09 8.98 8.08
CA ALA A 69 -8.66 8.94 6.69
C ALA A 69 -7.19 9.39 6.55
N ALA A 70 -6.78 10.46 7.24
CA ALA A 70 -5.40 10.91 7.23
C ALA A 70 -4.43 9.92 7.88
N LEU A 71 -4.85 9.28 8.98
CA LEU A 71 -4.08 8.20 9.59
C LEU A 71 -3.94 7.02 8.62
N ALA A 72 -5.03 6.59 7.96
CA ALA A 72 -5.01 5.53 6.96
C ALA A 72 -4.06 5.86 5.79
N ARG A 73 -4.19 7.05 5.21
CA ARG A 73 -3.32 7.52 4.12
C ARG A 73 -1.86 7.53 4.53
N SER A 74 -1.56 8.04 5.73
CA SER A 74 -0.21 8.00 6.29
C SER A 74 0.33 6.57 6.44
N GLN A 75 -0.47 5.62 6.93
CA GLN A 75 -0.06 4.21 6.98
C GLN A 75 0.25 3.64 5.60
N SER A 76 -0.57 3.96 4.59
CA SER A 76 -0.36 3.44 3.24
C SER A 76 0.98 3.89 2.64
N VAL A 77 1.43 5.12 2.93
CA VAL A 77 2.75 5.62 2.52
C VAL A 77 3.86 4.85 3.25
N LEU A 78 3.72 4.64 4.56
CA LEU A 78 4.70 3.87 5.33
C LEU A 78 4.78 2.40 4.88
N ALA A 79 3.65 1.80 4.49
CA ALA A 79 3.62 0.46 3.91
C ALA A 79 4.37 0.44 2.58
N GLU A 80 4.11 1.41 1.71
CA GLU A 80 4.77 1.50 0.40
C GLU A 80 6.28 1.69 0.52
N ASN A 81 6.75 2.57 1.42
CA ASN A 81 8.18 2.78 1.65
C ASN A 81 8.88 1.51 2.15
N ALA A 82 8.27 0.81 3.12
CA ALA A 82 8.81 -0.46 3.62
C ALA A 82 8.84 -1.54 2.52
N ARG A 83 7.82 -1.56 1.66
CA ARG A 83 7.69 -2.49 0.54
C ARG A 83 8.76 -2.26 -0.53
N LEU A 84 9.00 -1.00 -0.91
CA LEU A 84 10.06 -0.62 -1.85
C LEU A 84 11.43 -1.02 -1.34
N LEU A 85 11.72 -0.74 -0.06
CA LEU A 85 13.00 -1.10 0.54
C LEU A 85 13.18 -2.62 0.68
N LEU A 86 12.11 -3.39 0.91
CA LEU A 86 12.17 -4.86 0.88
C LEU A 86 12.50 -5.41 -0.51
N ALA A 87 11.97 -4.77 -1.56
CA ALA A 87 12.26 -5.15 -2.94
C ALA A 87 13.74 -4.93 -3.30
N GLU A 88 14.37 -3.87 -2.80
CA GLU A 88 15.81 -3.64 -2.95
C GLU A 88 16.68 -4.73 -2.30
N PHE A 89 16.13 -5.48 -1.34
CA PHE A 89 16.79 -6.60 -0.67
C PHE A 89 16.38 -7.97 -1.22
N ASP A 90 15.82 -8.03 -2.43
CA ASP A 90 15.32 -9.26 -3.08
C ASP A 90 14.41 -10.09 -2.15
N THR A 91 13.69 -9.42 -1.25
CA THR A 91 12.85 -10.07 -0.24
C THR A 91 11.40 -9.94 -0.66
N GLU A 92 10.75 -11.07 -0.93
CA GLU A 92 9.31 -11.09 -1.20
C GLU A 92 8.54 -10.52 -0.01
N VAL A 93 7.60 -9.63 -0.30
CA VAL A 93 6.76 -9.00 0.71
C VAL A 93 5.67 -9.97 1.12
N GLU A 94 5.64 -10.36 2.39
CA GLU A 94 4.57 -11.20 2.90
C GLU A 94 3.35 -10.32 3.19
N THR A 95 2.29 -10.52 2.41
CA THR A 95 1.04 -9.81 2.66
C THR A 95 0.44 -10.30 3.97
N PRO A 96 0.12 -9.41 4.92
CA PRO A 96 -0.44 -9.83 6.20
C PRO A 96 -1.78 -10.52 6.00
N LEU A 97 -1.99 -11.64 6.71
CA LEU A 97 -3.33 -12.22 6.82
C LEU A 97 -4.28 -11.16 7.38
N GLY A 98 -5.39 -10.92 6.67
CA GLY A 98 -6.48 -10.07 7.13
C GLY A 98 -7.08 -10.65 8.41
N ASN A 99 -6.67 -10.12 9.56
CA ASN A 99 -7.39 -10.34 10.80
C ASN A 99 -8.54 -9.34 10.89
N GLY A 100 -9.69 -9.79 11.42
CA GLY A 100 -10.86 -8.93 11.58
C GLY A 100 -10.50 -7.67 12.39
N VAL A 101 -10.90 -6.50 11.88
CA VAL A 101 -10.77 -5.24 12.61
C VAL A 101 -11.90 -5.15 13.62
N SER A 102 -11.56 -4.89 14.88
CA SER A 102 -12.55 -4.54 15.89
C SER A 102 -12.85 -3.04 15.78
N VAL A 103 -14.07 -2.72 15.36
CA VAL A 103 -14.60 -1.35 15.31
C VAL A 103 -15.61 -1.20 16.44
N GLY A 104 -15.39 -0.20 17.30
CA GLY A 104 -16.35 0.27 18.30
C GLY A 104 -16.83 1.68 17.98
N GLU A 105 -17.39 2.36 18.99
CA GLU A 105 -17.70 3.79 18.89
C GLU A 105 -16.45 4.62 18.55
N THR A 106 -16.61 5.68 17.78
CA THR A 106 -15.55 6.57 17.29
C THR A 106 -14.62 7.06 18.39
N ARG A 107 -15.19 7.44 19.54
CA ARG A 107 -14.41 7.84 20.71
C ARG A 107 -13.57 6.67 21.25
N HIS A 108 -14.15 5.49 21.36
CA HIS A 108 -13.46 4.30 21.85
C HIS A 108 -12.31 3.88 20.92
N ASN A 109 -12.55 3.92 19.60
CA ASN A 109 -11.53 3.68 18.58
C ASN A 109 -10.34 4.65 18.73
N LEU A 110 -10.62 5.93 19.00
CA LEU A 110 -9.60 6.94 19.24
C LEU A 110 -8.84 6.69 20.56
N GLU A 111 -9.54 6.30 21.63
CA GLU A 111 -8.95 5.93 22.92
C GLU A 111 -8.01 4.71 22.81
N ILE A 112 -8.42 3.66 22.09
CA ILE A 112 -7.57 2.48 21.80
C ILE A 112 -6.31 2.92 21.05
N THR A 113 -6.46 3.75 20.02
CA THR A 113 -5.34 4.24 19.21
C THR A 113 -4.36 5.03 20.09
N ALA A 114 -4.87 5.96 20.91
CA ALA A 114 -4.07 6.83 21.77
C ALA A 114 -3.32 6.06 22.86
N ASN A 115 -4.04 5.20 23.59
CA ASN A 115 -3.59 4.67 24.89
C ASN A 115 -2.98 3.27 24.79
N ILE A 116 -3.31 2.50 23.74
CA ILE A 116 -2.84 1.12 23.59
C ILE A 116 -1.79 1.05 22.49
N ALA A 117 -2.15 1.48 21.27
CA ALA A 117 -1.29 1.28 20.10
C ALA A 117 0.01 2.12 20.16
N LEU A 118 -0.04 3.28 20.83
CA LEU A 118 1.06 4.25 20.84
C LEU A 118 1.85 4.28 22.16
N ALA A 119 1.40 3.57 23.20
CA ALA A 119 2.07 3.56 24.51
C ALA A 119 3.45 2.90 24.49
N LYS A 120 3.65 1.89 23.64
CA LYS A 120 4.94 1.16 23.49
C LYS A 120 5.75 1.62 22.28
N LEU A 121 5.40 2.77 21.70
CA LEU A 121 6.00 3.23 20.45
C LEU A 121 7.52 3.40 20.59
N ASP A 122 7.97 4.13 21.61
CA ASP A 122 9.37 4.50 21.75
C ASP A 122 10.29 3.31 22.05
N ASP A 123 9.84 2.37 22.90
CA ASP A 123 10.60 1.15 23.19
C ASP A 123 10.71 0.24 21.97
N ARG A 124 9.63 0.10 21.20
CA ARG A 124 9.59 -0.76 20.02
C ARG A 124 10.55 -0.31 18.94
N TYR A 125 10.55 0.98 18.60
CA TYR A 125 11.41 1.48 17.52
C TYR A 125 12.89 1.52 17.92
N ARG A 126 13.21 1.65 19.22
CA ARG A 126 14.58 1.43 19.70
C ARG A 126 15.07 0.01 19.42
N VAL A 127 14.23 -1.00 19.72
CA VAL A 127 14.56 -2.40 19.41
C VAL A 127 14.78 -2.62 17.92
N PHE A 128 13.93 -2.05 17.06
CA PHE A 128 14.09 -2.15 15.61
C PHE A 128 15.41 -1.53 15.12
N LEU A 129 15.77 -0.34 15.61
CA LEU A 129 17.04 0.29 15.28
C LEU A 129 18.24 -0.51 15.79
N ASP A 130 18.14 -1.13 16.96
CA ASP A 130 19.19 -1.99 17.51
C ASP A 130 19.40 -3.26 16.67
N MET A 131 18.32 -3.87 16.18
CA MET A 131 18.38 -5.02 15.27
C MET A 131 19.08 -4.65 13.95
N ILE A 132 18.64 -3.58 13.28
CA ILE A 132 19.23 -3.16 11.99
C ILE A 132 20.70 -2.73 12.17
N ARG A 133 21.05 -2.12 13.31
CA ARG A 133 22.43 -1.68 13.58
C ARG A 133 23.42 -2.84 13.60
N ALA A 134 23.00 -4.05 13.98
CA ALA A 134 23.85 -5.24 13.93
C ALA A 134 24.31 -5.57 12.51
N GLU A 135 23.49 -5.24 11.51
CA GLU A 135 23.74 -5.46 10.08
C GLU A 135 24.31 -4.23 9.36
N ARG A 136 24.43 -3.09 10.08
CA ARG A 136 25.01 -1.82 9.58
C ARG A 136 24.33 -1.28 8.32
N ASN A 137 23.05 -1.57 8.13
CA ASN A 137 22.28 -1.06 7.01
C ASN A 137 21.80 0.37 7.30
N ALA A 138 22.57 1.37 6.83
CA ALA A 138 22.31 2.78 7.14
C ALA A 138 20.99 3.29 6.55
N GLU A 139 20.62 2.80 5.37
CA GLU A 139 19.38 3.15 4.68
C GLU A 139 18.15 2.67 5.44
N ALA A 140 18.12 1.40 5.83
CA ALA A 140 17.05 0.87 6.65
C ALA A 140 17.00 1.52 8.05
N MET A 141 18.14 1.89 8.63
CA MET A 141 18.14 2.67 9.88
C MET A 141 17.48 4.04 9.70
N ALA A 142 17.76 4.73 8.59
CA ALA A 142 17.14 6.01 8.28
C ALA A 142 15.62 5.85 8.05
N GLU A 143 15.19 4.81 7.35
CA GLU A 143 13.78 4.51 7.13
C GLU A 143 13.06 4.22 8.46
N VAL A 144 13.59 3.33 9.31
CA VAL A 144 12.98 3.03 10.61
C VAL A 144 12.90 4.26 11.50
N GLN A 145 13.92 5.12 11.47
CA GLN A 145 13.88 6.39 12.20
C GLN A 145 12.79 7.31 11.63
N ALA A 146 12.64 7.39 10.32
CA ALA A 146 11.61 8.18 9.67
C ALA A 146 10.19 7.70 10.01
N VAL A 147 9.96 6.39 9.94
CA VAL A 147 8.70 5.79 10.37
C VAL A 147 8.42 6.15 11.84
N TRP A 148 9.41 6.05 12.73
CA TRP A 148 9.22 6.39 14.14
C TRP A 148 8.76 7.84 14.33
N ASP A 149 9.39 8.79 13.65
CA ASP A 149 9.05 10.21 13.78
C ASP A 149 7.66 10.53 13.21
N VAL A 150 7.26 9.86 12.12
CA VAL A 150 5.88 9.94 11.61
C VAL A 150 4.88 9.33 12.59
N LYS A 151 5.19 8.20 13.24
CA LYS A 151 4.31 7.64 14.30
C LYS A 151 4.19 8.55 15.51
N LYS A 152 5.25 9.27 15.89
CA LYS A 152 5.18 10.29 16.96
C LYS A 152 4.23 11.41 16.56
N ARG A 153 4.28 11.86 15.31
CA ARG A 153 3.32 12.84 14.78
C ARG A 153 1.88 12.32 14.82
N GLN A 154 1.65 11.07 14.41
CA GLN A 154 0.34 10.43 14.53
C GLN A 154 -0.14 10.41 15.98
N ARG A 155 0.75 10.09 16.94
CA ARG A 155 0.44 10.13 18.38
C ARG A 155 0.01 11.51 18.84
N GLU A 156 0.72 12.57 18.45
CA GLU A 156 0.34 13.94 18.79
C GLU A 156 -1.05 14.31 18.27
N ILE A 157 -1.34 14.00 17.01
CA ILE A 157 -2.63 14.33 16.38
C ILE A 157 -3.76 13.55 17.06
N VAL A 158 -3.58 12.25 17.30
CA VAL A 158 -4.56 11.40 18.00
C VAL A 158 -4.83 11.91 19.42
N GLN A 159 -3.79 12.31 20.16
CA GLN A 159 -3.94 12.86 21.51
C GLN A 159 -4.67 14.22 21.52
N LYS A 160 -4.38 15.09 20.55
CA LYS A 160 -5.14 16.33 20.33
C LYS A 160 -6.60 16.02 19.99
N GLY A 161 -6.81 15.03 19.12
CA GLY A 161 -8.08 14.37 18.83
C GLY A 161 -8.88 14.08 20.10
N LEU A 162 -8.30 13.23 20.94
CA LEU A 162 -8.94 12.75 22.16
C LEU A 162 -9.22 13.89 23.15
N SER A 163 -8.29 14.82 23.29
CA SER A 163 -8.46 16.00 24.16
C SER A 163 -9.62 16.90 23.69
N ALA A 164 -9.85 16.99 22.38
CA ALA A 164 -10.94 17.75 21.80
C ALA A 164 -12.31 17.08 21.98
N THR A 165 -12.36 15.78 22.30
CA THR A 165 -13.60 15.02 22.54
C THR A 165 -14.13 15.12 23.99
N GLY A 166 -13.58 16.02 24.81
CA GLY A 166 -13.99 16.23 26.22
C GLY A 166 -15.38 16.86 26.44
N LEU A 167 -15.80 16.90 27.72
CA LEU A 167 -17.14 17.05 28.34
C LEU A 167 -18.21 18.03 27.78
N LEU A 168 -17.93 18.88 26.77
CA LEU A 168 -18.83 19.98 26.37
C LEU A 168 -19.21 20.03 24.88
N GLY A 169 -19.07 18.92 24.17
CA GLY A 169 -19.62 18.79 22.82
C GLY A 169 -18.57 18.79 21.72
N TRP A 170 -18.53 17.63 21.05
CA TRP A 170 -18.18 17.30 19.67
C TRP A 170 -17.33 18.29 18.85
N THR A 171 -16.14 17.79 18.46
CA THR A 171 -15.34 18.00 17.23
C THR A 171 -15.13 19.40 16.63
N ALA A 172 -15.75 20.47 17.13
CA ALA A 172 -15.63 21.83 16.58
C ALA A 172 -14.20 22.41 16.64
N LYS A 173 -13.31 21.78 17.42
CA LYS A 173 -11.89 22.14 17.54
C LYS A 173 -10.97 21.27 16.70
N LEU A 174 -11.49 20.23 16.04
CA LEU A 174 -10.69 19.40 15.15
C LEU A 174 -10.61 20.05 13.77
N PRO A 175 -9.45 19.94 13.10
CA PRO A 175 -9.34 20.22 11.68
C PRO A 175 -10.45 19.51 10.89
N GLN A 176 -11.03 20.22 9.93
CA GLN A 176 -12.01 19.63 9.00
C GLN A 176 -11.34 18.77 7.91
N GLY A 177 -10.04 19.01 7.69
CA GLY A 177 -9.23 18.29 6.73
C GLY A 177 -7.77 18.21 7.18
N TYR A 178 -7.04 17.30 6.54
CA TYR A 178 -5.63 17.07 6.77
C TYR A 178 -4.92 16.86 5.44
N CYS A 179 -3.68 17.32 5.37
CA CYS A 179 -2.76 17.00 4.30
C CYS A 179 -1.81 15.88 4.74
N VAL A 180 -1.53 14.94 3.84
CA VAL A 180 -0.57 13.85 4.10
C VAL A 180 0.52 13.87 3.05
N CYS A 181 1.77 14.00 3.48
CA CYS A 181 2.90 13.97 2.55
C CYS A 181 2.95 12.64 1.80
N PRO A 182 2.95 12.64 0.45
CA PRO A 182 2.91 11.41 -0.34
C PRO A 182 4.23 10.63 -0.28
N VAL A 183 5.32 11.27 0.15
CA VAL A 183 6.67 10.69 0.23
C VAL A 183 6.93 10.03 1.58
N CYS A 184 6.62 10.70 2.70
CA CYS A 184 6.95 10.18 4.04
C CYS A 184 5.73 9.86 4.90
N GLY A 185 4.52 10.23 4.49
CA GLY A 185 3.30 10.03 5.26
C GLY A 185 3.13 11.00 6.43
N TYR A 186 3.92 12.08 6.53
CA TYR A 186 3.75 13.08 7.59
C TYR A 186 2.40 13.80 7.47
N ILE A 187 1.70 13.99 8.59
CA ILE A 187 0.35 14.54 8.63
C ILE A 187 0.37 15.98 9.14
N VAL A 188 -0.29 16.87 8.41
CA VAL A 188 -0.51 18.28 8.77
C VAL A 188 -2.00 18.58 8.72
N ALA A 189 -2.51 19.42 9.62
CA ALA A 189 -3.87 19.94 9.48
C ALA A 189 -3.92 20.80 8.21
N GLU A 190 -4.99 20.74 7.44
CA GLU A 190 -5.09 21.45 6.15
C GLU A 190 -4.80 22.95 6.28
N GLY A 191 -5.38 23.61 7.29
CA GLY A 191 -5.14 25.03 7.56
C GLY A 191 -3.72 25.39 8.04
N ASP A 192 -2.92 24.40 8.43
CA ASP A 192 -1.53 24.55 8.86
C ASP A 192 -0.53 24.11 7.77
N ALA A 193 -1.01 23.60 6.63
CA ALA A 193 -0.16 23.12 5.55
C ALA A 193 0.54 24.29 4.84
N GLY A 194 1.87 24.21 4.75
CA GLY A 194 2.68 25.13 3.94
C GLY A 194 3.17 24.46 2.66
N ALA A 195 3.91 25.20 1.84
CA ALA A 195 4.43 24.75 0.53
C ALA A 195 5.32 23.50 0.56
N ARG A 196 5.82 23.12 1.74
CA ARG A 196 6.76 22.02 1.93
C ARG A 196 6.41 21.19 3.15
N CYS A 197 6.63 19.89 3.05
CA CYS A 197 6.53 18.97 4.17
C CYS A 197 7.51 19.38 5.28
N PRO A 198 7.04 19.61 6.52
CA PRO A 198 7.90 20.05 7.62
C PRO A 198 8.88 18.97 8.10
N TYR A 199 8.73 17.72 7.60
CA TYR A 199 9.61 16.61 7.94
C TYR A 199 10.65 16.33 6.84
N CYS A 200 10.20 15.97 5.63
CA CYS A 200 11.10 15.57 4.53
C CYS A 200 11.33 16.67 3.48
N ASN A 201 10.75 17.86 3.64
CA ASN A 201 10.93 19.01 2.76
C ASN A 201 10.41 18.84 1.31
N THR A 202 9.69 17.75 1.02
CA THR A 202 8.95 17.56 -0.24
C THR A 202 7.97 18.71 -0.47
N GLU A 203 7.93 19.24 -1.69
CA GLU A 203 7.06 20.34 -2.08
C GLU A 203 5.60 19.90 -2.28
N GLY A 204 4.67 20.85 -2.23
CA GLY A 204 3.28 20.64 -2.64
C GLY A 204 2.41 19.88 -1.65
N ILE A 205 2.85 19.70 -0.39
CA ILE A 205 2.06 19.00 0.64
C ILE A 205 0.69 19.66 0.87
N GLU A 206 0.56 20.96 0.68
CA GLU A 206 -0.70 21.71 0.77
C GLU A 206 -1.74 21.26 -0.27
N ASN A 207 -1.31 20.66 -1.37
CA ASN A 207 -2.20 20.11 -2.40
C ASN A 207 -2.62 18.66 -2.10
N GLU A 208 -2.00 18.03 -1.11
CA GLU A 208 -2.18 16.61 -0.77
C GLU A 208 -3.25 16.45 0.32
N VAL A 209 -4.37 17.14 0.13
CA VAL A 209 -5.54 17.07 1.02
C VAL A 209 -6.17 15.68 0.89
N VAL A 210 -6.39 15.01 2.01
CA VAL A 210 -7.02 13.69 2.02
C VAL A 210 -8.49 13.83 1.65
N GLY A 211 -8.80 13.45 0.40
CA GLY A 211 -10.15 13.47 -0.17
C GLY A 211 -10.94 12.19 0.13
N SER A 212 -11.95 11.93 -0.71
CA SER A 212 -12.83 10.75 -0.64
C SER A 212 -12.15 9.43 -1.02
N GLU A 213 -10.85 9.43 -1.33
CA GLU A 213 -10.07 8.22 -1.64
C GLU A 213 -10.23 7.12 -0.58
N TRP A 214 -10.40 7.50 0.69
CA TRP A 214 -10.58 6.55 1.78
C TRP A 214 -11.81 5.67 1.58
N LYS A 215 -12.89 6.20 0.97
CA LYS A 215 -14.11 5.44 0.70
C LYS A 215 -13.85 4.38 -0.36
N VAL A 216 -13.19 4.76 -1.46
CA VAL A 216 -12.80 3.82 -2.52
C VAL A 216 -11.93 2.72 -1.94
N PHE A 217 -10.96 3.08 -1.09
CA PHE A 217 -10.02 2.14 -0.49
C PHE A 217 -10.71 1.20 0.51
N TRP A 218 -11.62 1.74 1.33
CA TRP A 218 -12.46 0.95 2.21
C TRP A 218 -13.32 -0.04 1.41
N GLY A 219 -13.93 0.41 0.32
CA GLY A 219 -14.77 -0.46 -0.51
C GLY A 219 -13.98 -1.56 -1.22
N LEU A 220 -12.76 -1.25 -1.66
CA LEU A 220 -11.83 -2.26 -2.15
C LEU A 220 -11.52 -3.30 -1.08
N ASP A 221 -11.27 -2.88 0.17
CA ASP A 221 -10.95 -3.79 1.27
C ASP A 221 -12.14 -4.68 1.67
N GLN A 222 -13.37 -4.21 1.50
CA GLN A 222 -14.58 -5.03 1.72
C GLN A 222 -14.92 -5.94 0.54
N ASN A 223 -14.29 -5.74 -0.63
CA ASN A 223 -14.61 -6.50 -1.83
C ASN A 223 -14.04 -7.93 -1.74
N THR A 224 -14.94 -8.89 -1.53
CA THR A 224 -14.60 -10.32 -1.41
C THR A 224 -14.37 -11.03 -2.75
N ALA A 225 -14.66 -10.38 -3.88
CA ALA A 225 -14.39 -10.93 -5.20
C ALA A 225 -12.93 -10.74 -5.65
N LEU A 226 -12.19 -9.85 -4.98
CA LEU A 226 -10.77 -9.61 -5.23
C LEU A 226 -9.93 -10.38 -4.21
N ASP A 227 -8.75 -10.85 -4.61
CA ASP A 227 -7.70 -11.25 -3.68
C ASP A 227 -6.92 -10.03 -3.14
N ASP A 228 -5.99 -10.25 -2.20
CA ASP A 228 -5.21 -9.16 -1.60
C ASP A 228 -4.32 -8.44 -2.62
N ALA A 229 -3.78 -9.16 -3.59
CA ALA A 229 -2.88 -8.59 -4.60
C ALA A 229 -3.68 -7.74 -5.60
N GLN A 230 -4.87 -8.20 -6.01
CA GLN A 230 -5.81 -7.45 -6.83
C GLN A 230 -6.30 -6.18 -6.11
N ARG A 231 -6.63 -6.26 -4.81
CA ARG A 231 -6.97 -5.07 -4.01
C ARG A 231 -5.82 -4.07 -3.99
N ALA A 232 -4.59 -4.53 -3.76
CA ALA A 232 -3.41 -3.66 -3.73
C ALA A 232 -3.14 -3.00 -5.10
N ALA A 233 -3.24 -3.77 -6.20
CA ALA A 233 -3.10 -3.24 -7.55
C ALA A 233 -4.19 -2.20 -7.86
N ALA A 234 -5.45 -2.47 -7.50
CA ALA A 234 -6.54 -1.52 -7.66
C ALA A 234 -6.34 -0.25 -6.81
N LYS A 235 -5.79 -0.33 -5.60
CA LYS A 235 -5.47 0.88 -4.82
C LYS A 235 -4.39 1.73 -5.51
N ARG A 236 -3.35 1.11 -6.06
CA ARG A 236 -2.28 1.82 -6.81
C ARG A 236 -2.82 2.45 -8.09
N PHE A 237 -3.62 1.70 -8.86
CA PHE A 237 -4.19 2.19 -10.10
C PHE A 237 -5.16 3.36 -9.87
N TYR A 238 -5.93 3.36 -8.78
CA TYR A 238 -6.76 4.51 -8.40
C TYR A 238 -5.93 5.79 -8.23
N ARG A 239 -4.81 5.70 -7.51
CA ARG A 239 -3.92 6.85 -7.27
C ARG A 239 -3.29 7.37 -8.56
N LEU A 240 -2.93 6.46 -9.47
CA LEU A 240 -2.43 6.83 -10.78
C LEU A 240 -3.47 7.63 -11.57
N VAL A 241 -4.71 7.13 -11.64
CA VAL A 241 -5.80 7.81 -12.33
C VAL A 241 -6.09 9.18 -11.69
N ALA A 242 -6.13 9.23 -10.36
CA ALA A 242 -6.40 10.45 -9.61
C ALA A 242 -5.29 11.51 -9.77
N SER A 243 -4.02 11.10 -9.97
CA SER A 243 -2.90 12.03 -10.12
C SER A 243 -2.76 12.61 -11.53
N GLN A 244 -3.26 11.91 -12.55
CA GLN A 244 -3.13 12.35 -13.94
C GLN A 244 -4.23 13.33 -14.40
N ASP A 245 -5.20 13.68 -13.54
CA ASP A 245 -6.37 14.49 -13.89
C ASP A 245 -7.09 13.98 -15.16
N VAL A 246 -6.97 12.67 -15.42
CA VAL A 246 -7.58 12.00 -16.55
C VAL A 246 -9.04 11.86 -16.18
N GLY A 247 -9.87 12.79 -16.67
CA GLY A 247 -11.31 12.72 -16.53
C GLY A 247 -11.80 11.38 -17.05
N LEU A 248 -12.05 10.43 -16.15
CA LEU A 248 -12.85 9.24 -16.40
C LEU A 248 -14.30 9.70 -16.55
N ALA A 249 -14.57 10.54 -17.54
CA ALA A 249 -15.88 11.11 -17.76
C ALA A 249 -16.82 9.98 -18.19
N PRO A 250 -17.90 9.70 -17.44
CA PRO A 250 -18.91 8.78 -17.93
C PRO A 250 -19.54 9.29 -19.22
N ALA A 251 -20.00 8.36 -20.05
CA ALA A 251 -20.95 8.71 -21.11
C ALA A 251 -22.19 9.37 -20.48
N PRO A 252 -22.69 10.50 -21.02
CA PRO A 252 -23.87 11.17 -20.47
C PRO A 252 -25.06 10.21 -20.36
N GLY A 253 -25.63 10.06 -19.16
CA GLY A 253 -26.83 9.25 -18.92
C GLY A 253 -26.61 7.83 -18.40
N SER A 254 -25.38 7.41 -18.10
CA SER A 254 -25.15 6.13 -17.42
C SER A 254 -25.44 6.23 -15.91
N THR A 255 -26.39 5.44 -15.40
CA THR A 255 -26.35 5.02 -13.99
C THR A 255 -25.18 4.05 -13.83
N LEU A 256 -23.96 4.57 -13.63
CA LEU A 256 -22.71 3.80 -13.63
C LEU A 256 -22.70 2.64 -12.64
N LEU A 257 -23.40 2.78 -11.51
CA LEU A 257 -23.48 1.78 -10.46
C LEU A 257 -24.93 1.65 -10.00
N GLY A 258 -25.48 0.44 -10.09
CA GLY A 258 -26.74 0.07 -9.42
C GLY A 258 -26.54 -0.13 -7.92
N SER A 259 -27.62 -0.20 -7.13
CA SER A 259 -27.58 -0.46 -5.69
C SER A 259 -26.73 -1.68 -5.31
N ASP A 260 -26.77 -2.71 -6.16
CA ASP A 260 -26.10 -3.99 -5.92
C ASP A 260 -24.58 -3.86 -6.01
N ALA A 261 -24.07 -2.90 -6.82
CA ALA A 261 -22.66 -2.59 -6.86
C ALA A 261 -22.22 -1.88 -5.57
N TYR A 262 -23.00 -0.94 -5.04
CA TYR A 262 -22.68 -0.31 -3.76
C TYR A 262 -22.63 -1.33 -2.60
N GLN A 263 -23.58 -2.28 -2.56
CA GLN A 263 -23.57 -3.35 -1.57
C GLN A 263 -22.40 -4.32 -1.72
N MET A 264 -22.10 -4.77 -2.95
CA MET A 264 -20.97 -5.67 -3.23
C MET A 264 -19.63 -5.07 -2.78
N TRP A 265 -19.54 -3.76 -2.81
CA TRP A 265 -18.35 -3.00 -2.45
C TRP A 265 -18.36 -2.52 -1.01
N GLY A 266 -19.38 -2.81 -0.20
CA GLY A 266 -19.49 -2.30 1.18
C GLY A 266 -19.57 -0.77 1.26
N LEU A 267 -19.92 -0.12 0.14
CA LEU A 267 -19.95 1.32 -0.03
C LEU A 267 -21.39 1.83 0.20
N GLY A 268 -21.80 1.97 1.46
CA GLY A 268 -23.10 2.48 1.92
C GLY A 268 -24.12 2.93 0.84
N SER A 269 -24.30 4.24 0.67
CA SER A 269 -25.20 4.81 -0.36
C SER A 269 -24.46 5.69 -1.37
N SER A 270 -25.01 5.83 -2.58
CA SER A 270 -24.40 6.49 -3.74
C SER A 270 -24.11 7.99 -3.58
N GLY A 271 -24.60 8.63 -2.52
CA GLY A 271 -24.52 10.09 -2.33
C GLY A 271 -23.12 10.63 -1.99
N GLY A 272 -22.12 9.76 -1.82
CA GLY A 272 -20.79 10.15 -1.32
C GLY A 272 -19.63 10.07 -2.32
N PHE A 273 -19.88 9.72 -3.59
CA PHE A 273 -18.85 9.56 -4.63
C PHE A 273 -19.03 10.53 -5.79
N SER A 274 -17.91 11.05 -6.29
CA SER A 274 -17.81 11.73 -7.59
C SER A 274 -18.12 10.79 -8.75
N ASP A 275 -18.31 11.35 -9.95
CA ASP A 275 -18.59 10.53 -11.13
C ASP A 275 -17.35 9.77 -11.61
N GLU A 276 -16.17 10.35 -11.40
CA GLU A 276 -14.87 9.73 -11.65
C GLU A 276 -14.66 8.51 -10.73
N GLU A 277 -14.98 8.62 -9.44
CA GLU A 277 -14.89 7.50 -8.50
C GLU A 277 -15.87 6.38 -8.86
N LYS A 278 -17.08 6.71 -9.29
CA LYS A 278 -18.05 5.70 -9.77
C LYS A 278 -17.55 4.99 -11.02
N ALA A 279 -16.98 5.74 -11.96
CA ALA A 279 -16.41 5.17 -13.18
C ALA A 279 -15.23 4.25 -12.84
N TYR A 280 -14.37 4.65 -11.90
CA TYR A 280 -13.29 3.83 -11.39
C TYR A 280 -13.78 2.52 -10.79
N ILE A 281 -14.74 2.59 -9.85
CA ILE A 281 -15.30 1.41 -9.19
C ILE A 281 -15.91 0.44 -10.22
N ALA A 282 -16.62 0.96 -11.22
CA ALA A 282 -17.18 0.15 -12.30
C ALA A 282 -16.12 -0.56 -13.15
N ALA A 283 -14.91 0.01 -13.26
CA ALA A 283 -13.81 -0.54 -14.04
C ALA A 283 -12.97 -1.58 -13.30
N VAL A 284 -13.04 -1.69 -11.97
CA VAL A 284 -12.17 -2.61 -11.20
C VAL A 284 -12.27 -4.08 -11.62
N PRO A 285 -13.44 -4.66 -12.00
CA PRO A 285 -13.48 -6.02 -12.53
C PRO A 285 -12.62 -6.21 -13.80
N LEU A 286 -12.44 -5.17 -14.61
CA LEU A 286 -11.53 -5.21 -15.76
C LEU A 286 -10.06 -5.19 -15.31
N LEU A 287 -9.72 -4.41 -14.28
CA LEU A 287 -8.39 -4.40 -13.69
C LEU A 287 -8.03 -5.76 -13.08
N ALA A 288 -8.98 -6.41 -12.41
CA ALA A 288 -8.79 -7.76 -11.86
C ALA A 288 -8.45 -8.78 -12.97
N ARG A 289 -9.12 -8.69 -14.13
CA ARG A 289 -8.78 -9.52 -15.31
C ARG A 289 -7.42 -9.17 -15.91
N ALA A 290 -7.07 -7.88 -15.97
CA ALA A 290 -5.75 -7.47 -16.44
C ALA A 290 -4.64 -8.02 -15.53
N TRP A 291 -4.87 -8.03 -14.22
CA TRP A 291 -4.00 -8.67 -13.25
C TRP A 291 -3.86 -10.19 -13.46
N GLU A 292 -4.97 -10.89 -13.74
CA GLU A 292 -4.94 -12.33 -14.06
C GLU A 292 -4.09 -12.62 -15.31
N VAL A 293 -4.25 -11.80 -16.37
CA VAL A 293 -3.45 -11.90 -17.59
C VAL A 293 -1.97 -11.65 -17.32
N TYR A 294 -1.66 -10.63 -16.49
CA TYR A 294 -0.30 -10.33 -16.06
C TYR A 294 0.33 -11.50 -15.29
N GLN A 295 -0.40 -12.10 -14.34
CA GLN A 295 0.08 -13.24 -13.56
C GLN A 295 0.23 -14.53 -14.39
N ALA A 296 -0.57 -14.69 -15.44
CA ALA A 296 -0.51 -15.83 -16.35
C ALA A 296 0.72 -15.84 -17.27
N ILE A 297 1.57 -14.81 -17.24
CA ILE A 297 2.84 -14.80 -17.97
C ILE A 297 3.79 -15.83 -17.37
N ASP A 298 4.01 -16.91 -18.11
CA ASP A 298 4.99 -17.95 -17.83
C ASP A 298 6.33 -17.64 -18.51
N LEU A 299 7.35 -17.31 -17.71
CA LEU A 299 8.70 -17.01 -18.18
C LEU A 299 9.42 -18.25 -18.76
N GLY A 300 8.94 -19.46 -18.49
CA GLY A 300 9.45 -20.71 -19.07
C GLY A 300 8.97 -20.95 -20.50
N GLU A 301 7.84 -20.36 -20.89
CA GLU A 301 7.18 -20.59 -22.19
C GLU A 301 7.20 -19.37 -23.12
N LEU A 302 8.19 -18.48 -22.96
CA LEU A 302 8.31 -17.29 -23.79
C LEU A 302 8.61 -17.63 -25.27
N SER A 303 7.95 -16.89 -26.16
CA SER A 303 8.24 -16.88 -27.58
C SER A 303 9.67 -16.37 -27.85
N GLU A 304 10.20 -16.70 -29.03
CA GLU A 304 11.54 -16.24 -29.41
C GLU A 304 11.62 -14.72 -29.49
N ASN A 305 10.53 -14.06 -29.93
CA ASN A 305 10.45 -12.60 -29.96
C ASN A 305 10.48 -11.98 -28.55
N GLU A 306 9.83 -12.63 -27.57
CA GLU A 306 9.85 -12.17 -26.17
C GLU A 306 11.24 -12.32 -25.55
N LYS A 307 11.88 -13.47 -25.77
CA LYS A 307 13.26 -13.71 -25.32
C LYS A 307 14.24 -12.69 -25.90
N GLN A 308 14.11 -12.39 -27.19
CA GLN A 308 14.95 -11.40 -27.85
C GLN A 308 14.70 -9.99 -27.33
N TYR A 309 13.44 -9.62 -27.05
CA TYR A 309 13.12 -8.34 -26.46
C TYR A 309 13.74 -8.19 -25.07
N ILE A 310 13.55 -9.15 -24.16
CA ILE A 310 14.16 -9.15 -22.82
C ILE A 310 15.69 -9.01 -22.94
N ALA A 311 16.33 -9.81 -23.80
CA ALA A 311 17.78 -9.75 -24.00
C ALA A 311 18.26 -8.37 -24.50
N ARG A 312 17.51 -7.73 -25.41
CA ARG A 312 17.82 -6.36 -25.87
C ARG A 312 17.72 -5.35 -24.73
N ILE A 313 16.65 -5.43 -23.95
CA ILE A 313 16.42 -4.55 -22.81
C ILE A 313 17.52 -4.72 -21.74
N HIS A 314 17.88 -5.96 -21.39
CA HIS A 314 18.97 -6.23 -20.43
C HIS A 314 20.34 -5.80 -20.96
N THR A 315 20.57 -5.89 -22.27
CA THR A 315 21.80 -5.38 -22.88
C THR A 315 21.88 -3.85 -22.78
N LYS A 316 20.75 -3.16 -22.92
CA LYS A 316 20.69 -1.69 -22.89
C LYS A 316 20.74 -1.12 -21.47
N TYR A 317 20.03 -1.73 -20.52
CA TYR A 317 19.81 -1.17 -19.19
C TYR A 317 20.46 -1.96 -18.03
N GLY A 318 21.10 -3.09 -18.33
CA GLY A 318 21.79 -3.92 -17.33
C GLY A 318 21.12 -5.28 -17.12
N GLN A 319 21.88 -6.23 -16.57
CA GLN A 319 21.37 -7.56 -16.22
C GLN A 319 20.61 -7.51 -14.90
N GLY A 320 19.38 -8.05 -14.89
CA GLY A 320 18.48 -8.05 -13.73
C GLY A 320 17.29 -7.13 -13.91
N PRO A 321 16.46 -6.95 -12.86
CA PRO A 321 15.30 -6.07 -12.92
C PRO A 321 15.70 -4.66 -13.39
N VAL A 322 14.99 -4.14 -14.39
CA VAL A 322 15.33 -2.85 -15.00
C VAL A 322 14.72 -1.73 -14.18
N ASP A 323 15.58 -0.85 -13.68
CA ASP A 323 15.21 0.36 -12.95
C ASP A 323 14.33 1.28 -13.82
N LEU A 324 13.05 1.41 -13.46
CA LEU A 324 12.06 2.23 -14.17
C LEU A 324 12.49 3.70 -14.19
N MET A 325 13.09 4.20 -13.12
CA MET A 325 13.53 5.60 -13.06
C MET A 325 14.63 5.85 -14.07
N LYS A 326 15.62 4.96 -14.17
CA LYS A 326 16.65 5.07 -15.21
C LYS A 326 16.09 4.95 -16.62
N LEU A 327 15.07 4.12 -16.81
CA LEU A 327 14.40 3.97 -18.10
C LEU A 327 13.65 5.27 -18.49
N ARG A 328 13.03 5.95 -17.51
CA ARG A 328 12.40 7.27 -17.68
C ARG A 328 13.42 8.40 -17.91
N GLU A 329 14.52 8.42 -17.15
CA GLU A 329 15.61 9.40 -17.25
C GLU A 329 16.38 9.32 -18.57
N GLY A 330 16.33 8.17 -19.26
CA GLY A 330 16.89 7.97 -20.59
C GLY A 330 16.32 8.92 -21.66
N GLY A 331 15.20 9.61 -21.38
CA GLY A 331 14.81 10.85 -22.04
C GLY A 331 14.14 10.75 -23.41
N ASP A 332 13.71 9.56 -23.83
CA ASP A 332 13.15 9.32 -25.18
C ASP A 332 11.89 8.43 -25.15
N LEU A 333 11.12 8.49 -24.07
CA LEU A 333 9.84 7.77 -23.97
C LEU A 333 8.72 8.61 -24.58
N SER A 334 7.94 8.00 -25.49
CA SER A 334 6.68 8.59 -25.93
C SER A 334 5.71 8.75 -24.74
N GLY A 335 4.72 9.63 -24.88
CA GLY A 335 3.69 9.78 -23.84
C GLY A 335 2.93 8.48 -23.58
N GLU A 336 2.71 7.67 -24.61
CA GLU A 336 2.09 6.34 -24.52
C GLU A 336 2.98 5.35 -23.76
N ALA A 337 4.28 5.35 -24.03
CA ALA A 337 5.24 4.51 -23.30
C ALA A 337 5.31 4.86 -21.82
N ALA A 338 5.31 6.16 -21.48
CA ALA A 338 5.26 6.59 -20.08
C ALA A 338 3.97 6.13 -19.38
N GLN A 339 2.81 6.24 -20.04
CA GLN A 339 1.53 5.78 -19.49
C GLN A 339 1.53 4.28 -19.23
N VAL A 340 2.01 3.47 -20.16
CA VAL A 340 2.03 2.01 -19.98
C VAL A 340 3.02 1.61 -18.87
N LEU A 341 4.14 2.33 -18.71
CA LEU A 341 5.04 2.12 -17.57
C LEU A 341 4.37 2.45 -16.23
N ASP A 342 3.58 3.52 -16.16
CA ASP A 342 2.80 3.84 -14.98
C ASP A 342 1.77 2.73 -14.67
N ILE A 343 1.13 2.16 -15.70
CA ILE A 343 0.20 1.02 -15.54
C ILE A 343 0.94 -0.21 -15.01
N VAL A 344 2.12 -0.52 -15.55
CA VAL A 344 2.92 -1.66 -15.09
C VAL A 344 3.38 -1.46 -13.66
N GLU A 345 3.85 -0.27 -13.30
CA GLU A 345 4.18 0.08 -11.92
C GLU A 345 2.96 -0.06 -11.00
N ALA A 346 1.78 0.38 -11.43
CA ALA A 346 0.55 0.21 -10.66
C ALA A 346 0.14 -1.26 -10.52
N LEU A 347 0.33 -2.09 -11.55
CA LEU A 347 0.05 -3.52 -11.51
C LEU A 347 1.05 -4.24 -10.62
N SER A 348 2.33 -4.26 -11.00
CA SER A 348 3.38 -4.99 -10.30
C SER A 348 3.67 -4.43 -8.91
N GLY A 349 3.39 -3.13 -8.71
CA GLY A 349 3.86 -2.40 -7.54
C GLY A 349 5.37 -2.37 -7.50
N SER A 350 6.10 -2.27 -8.61
CA SER A 350 7.56 -2.27 -8.57
C SER A 350 8.12 -1.10 -9.35
N LEU A 351 9.13 -0.43 -8.78
CA LEU A 351 9.99 0.52 -9.50
C LEU A 351 11.09 -0.18 -10.31
N TYR A 352 11.10 -1.52 -10.28
CA TYR A 352 11.99 -2.35 -11.08
C TYR A 352 11.17 -3.30 -11.96
N LEU A 353 11.39 -3.27 -13.27
CA LEU A 353 10.75 -4.16 -14.23
C LEU A 353 11.42 -5.52 -14.18
N SER A 354 10.68 -6.52 -13.70
CA SER A 354 11.03 -7.93 -13.88
C SER A 354 10.90 -8.35 -15.35
N ASP A 355 11.44 -9.53 -15.70
CA ASP A 355 11.23 -10.14 -17.01
C ASP A 355 9.73 -10.26 -17.35
N ARG A 356 8.88 -10.49 -16.35
CA ARG A 356 7.42 -10.54 -16.53
C ARG A 356 6.84 -9.19 -16.92
N ASP A 357 7.30 -8.12 -16.26
CA ASP A 357 6.91 -6.75 -16.61
C ASP A 357 7.31 -6.42 -18.05
N LEU A 358 8.53 -6.78 -18.45
CA LEU A 358 9.03 -6.58 -19.82
C LEU A 358 8.16 -7.32 -20.85
N VAL A 359 7.79 -8.58 -20.58
CA VAL A 359 6.89 -9.34 -21.45
C VAL A 359 5.52 -8.70 -21.53
N PHE A 360 4.99 -8.24 -20.39
CA PHE A 360 3.72 -7.52 -20.38
C PHE A 360 3.80 -6.25 -21.23
N LEU A 361 4.81 -5.40 -21.05
CA LEU A 361 5.04 -4.21 -21.86
C LEU A 361 5.08 -4.51 -23.36
N GLN A 362 5.79 -5.58 -23.75
CA GLN A 362 5.91 -5.98 -25.14
C GLN A 362 4.57 -6.46 -25.73
N ARG A 363 3.75 -7.17 -24.96
CA ARG A 363 2.43 -7.62 -25.41
C ARG A 363 1.43 -6.47 -25.59
N PHE A 364 1.70 -5.33 -24.95
CA PHE A 364 0.92 -4.09 -25.10
C PHE A 364 1.49 -3.15 -26.18
N ASP A 365 2.44 -3.62 -26.99
CA ASP A 365 2.97 -2.94 -28.18
C ASP A 365 3.64 -1.59 -27.89
N LEU A 366 4.47 -1.53 -26.85
CA LEU A 366 5.46 -0.45 -26.69
C LEU A 366 6.68 -0.69 -27.58
N GLU A 367 6.61 -0.29 -28.85
CA GLU A 367 7.80 -0.17 -29.72
C GLU A 367 8.46 1.21 -29.61
#